data_AF-A0AAU3DLW0-F1
#
_entry.id   AF-A0AAU3DLW0-F1
#
_cell.length_a   1.000
_cell.length_b   1.000
_cell.length_c   1.000
_cell.angle_alpha   90.00
_cell.angle_beta   90.00
_cell.angle_gamma   90.00
#
_symmetry.space_group_name_H-M   'P 1'
#
loop_
_entity.id
_entity.type
_entity.pdbx_description
1 polymer ?
#
loop_
_entity_poly.entity_id
_entity_poly.type
_entity_poly.pdbx_seq_one_letter_code
_entity_poly.pdbx_strand_id
1 'polypeptide(L)'
;MLSLLRPDPAQRGRWEEIRDNLVTRIAEAKREGWLGEVEGLRVSLAGAEDKLTHMDRHTSGGTAIDLGMPRIVPAQFTQVEGTASLAQSLDGQQ
;
A
#
# COMPACT_ATOMS: atom_id res chain seq x y z
N MET A 1 13.09 -2.70 11.34
CA MET A 1 12.26 -3.86 11.71
C MET A 1 10.86 -3.59 11.19
N LEU A 2 10.52 -4.15 10.03
CA LEU A 2 9.31 -3.81 9.28
C LEU A 2 8.15 -4.66 9.82
N SER A 3 7.21 -4.06 10.54
CA SER A 3 5.98 -4.74 10.98
C SER A 3 5.11 -5.03 9.76
N LEU A 4 4.86 -6.32 9.52
CA LEU A 4 3.82 -6.78 8.60
C LEU A 4 2.47 -6.37 9.20
N LEU A 5 1.83 -5.35 8.60
CA LEU A 5 0.58 -4.75 9.06
C LEU A 5 -0.58 -5.72 8.83
N ARG A 6 -0.77 -6.64 9.77
CA ARG A 6 -2.06 -7.30 9.92
C ARG A 6 -3.05 -6.22 10.41
N PRO A 7 -4.17 -5.96 9.71
CA PRO A 7 -5.13 -4.97 10.16
C PRO A 7 -5.60 -5.34 11.57
N ASP A 8 -5.35 -4.42 12.51
CA ASP A 8 -5.63 -4.66 13.91
C ASP A 8 -7.16 -4.72 14.11
N PRO A 9 -7.71 -5.79 14.70
CA PRO A 9 -9.16 -5.95 14.85
C PRO A 9 -9.80 -4.88 15.74
N ALA A 10 -9.02 -4.22 16.62
CA ALA A 10 -9.52 -3.09 17.40
C ALA A 10 -9.70 -1.81 16.56
N GLN A 11 -9.13 -1.75 15.34
CA GLN A 11 -9.41 -0.66 14.40
C GLN A 11 -10.78 -0.77 13.73
N ARG A 12 -11.49 -1.90 13.86
CA ARG A 12 -12.81 -2.07 13.24
C ARG A 12 -13.79 -0.99 13.71
N GLY A 13 -13.87 -0.77 15.02
CA GLY A 13 -14.76 0.24 15.60
C GLY A 13 -14.49 1.65 15.07
N ARG A 14 -13.21 1.98 14.80
CA ARG A 14 -12.83 3.25 14.18
C ARG A 14 -13.35 3.39 12.75
N TRP A 15 -13.30 2.32 11.95
CA TRP A 15 -13.84 2.34 10.58
C TRP A 15 -15.36 2.40 10.56
N GLU A 16 -16.05 1.79 11.53
CA GLU A 16 -17.49 1.93 11.73
C GLU A 16 -17.87 3.38 12.08
N GLU A 17 -17.12 4.03 12.97
CA GLU A 17 -17.31 5.45 13.31
C GLU A 17 -17.10 6.36 12.09
N ILE A 18 -16.04 6.10 11.30
CA ILE A 18 -15.77 6.84 10.05
C ILE A 18 -16.92 6.67 9.06
N ARG A 19 -17.43 5.45 8.87
CA ARG A 19 -18.58 5.16 7.98
C ARG A 19 -19.80 5.97 8.41
N ASP A 20 -20.15 5.94 9.70
CA ASP A 20 -21.34 6.59 10.21
C ASP A 20 -21.23 8.13 10.11
N ASN A 21 -20.03 8.67 10.33
CA ASN A 21 -19.74 10.08 10.09
C ASN A 21 -19.90 10.48 8.61
N LEU A 22 -19.37 9.66 7.70
CA LEU A 22 -19.48 9.90 6.25
C LEU A 22 -20.94 9.87 5.78
N VAL A 23 -21.75 8.93 6.27
CA VAL A 23 -23.19 8.88 5.98
C VAL A 23 -23.88 10.17 6.44
N THR A 24 -23.55 10.64 7.64
CA THR A 24 -24.09 11.90 8.18
C THR A 24 -23.70 13.09 7.32
N ARG A 25 -22.43 13.18 6.92
CA ARG A 25 -21.89 14.26 6.07
C ARG A 25 -22.47 14.24 4.65
N ILE A 26 -22.71 13.06 4.08
CA ILE A 26 -23.40 12.93 2.78
C ILE A 26 -24.83 13.46 2.88
N ALA A 27 -25.55 13.12 3.95
CA ALA A 27 -26.91 13.62 4.16
C ALA A 27 -26.95 15.14 4.29
N GLU A 28 -25.98 15.73 4.99
CA GLU A 28 -25.83 17.18 5.13
C GLU A 28 -25.48 17.85 3.80
N ALA A 29 -24.45 17.38 3.10
CA ALA A 29 -24.05 17.93 1.81
C ALA A 29 -25.19 17.85 0.76
N LYS A 30 -26.03 16.80 0.80
CA LYS A 30 -27.25 16.73 -0.02
C LYS A 30 -28.30 17.78 0.34
N ARG A 31 -28.51 18.04 1.63
CA ARG A 31 -29.47 19.07 2.09
C ARG A 31 -29.00 20.47 1.72
N GLU A 32 -27.71 20.73 1.84
CA GLU A 32 -27.08 22.04 1.55
C GLU A 32 -26.77 22.24 0.05
N GLY A 33 -27.00 21.22 -0.79
CA GLY A 33 -26.76 21.30 -2.23
C GLY A 33 -25.29 21.28 -2.64
N TRP A 34 -24.39 20.82 -1.76
CA TRP A 34 -22.96 20.68 -2.02
C TRP A 34 -22.65 19.41 -2.82
N LEU A 35 -23.16 19.34 -4.05
CA LEU A 35 -23.06 18.15 -4.91
C LEU A 35 -21.62 17.71 -5.19
N GLY A 36 -20.68 18.65 -5.26
CA GLY A 36 -19.25 18.34 -5.44
C GLY A 36 -18.65 17.58 -4.26
N GLU A 37 -19.09 17.89 -3.04
CA GLU A 37 -18.62 17.20 -1.83
C GLU A 37 -19.31 15.85 -1.65
N VAL A 38 -20.58 15.73 -2.04
CA VAL A 38 -21.32 14.46 -1.99
C VAL A 38 -20.57 13.35 -2.74
N GLU A 39 -20.07 13.63 -3.94
CA GLU A 39 -19.36 12.61 -4.73
C GLU A 39 -18.05 12.17 -4.08
N GLY A 40 -17.25 13.12 -3.56
CA GLY A 40 -16.02 12.80 -2.83
C GLY A 40 -16.28 12.02 -1.54
N LEU A 41 -17.35 12.36 -0.83
CA LEU A 41 -17.78 11.65 0.38
C LEU A 41 -18.29 10.24 0.09
N ARG A 42 -18.97 10.02 -1.05
CA ARG A 42 -19.42 8.69 -1.49
C ARG A 42 -18.25 7.77 -1.85
N VAL A 43 -17.22 8.30 -2.52
CA VAL A 43 -15.99 7.55 -2.80
C VAL A 43 -15.30 7.16 -1.49
N SER A 44 -15.24 8.08 -0.53
CA SER A 44 -14.67 7.81 0.79
C SER A 44 -15.47 6.78 1.59
N LEU A 45 -16.81 6.82 1.49
CA LEU A 45 -17.70 5.85 2.12
C LEU A 45 -17.49 4.45 1.55
N ALA A 46 -17.45 4.30 0.22
CA ALA A 46 -17.16 3.02 -0.42
C ALA A 46 -15.80 2.47 0.02
N GLY A 47 -14.78 3.32 0.14
CA GLY A 47 -13.47 2.93 0.66
C GLY A 47 -13.52 2.44 2.12
N ALA A 48 -14.31 3.07 2.98
CA ALA A 48 -14.48 2.64 4.37
C ALA A 48 -15.22 1.29 4.47
N GLU A 49 -16.26 1.08 3.66
CA GLU A 49 -17.02 -0.18 3.57
C GLU A 49 -16.15 -1.34 3.07
N ASP A 50 -15.29 -1.09 2.08
CA ASP A 50 -14.31 -2.06 1.58
C ASP A 50 -13.32 -2.49 2.67
N LYS A 51 -12.86 -1.54 3.50
CA LYS A 51 -11.96 -1.84 4.63
C LYS A 51 -12.66 -2.70 5.69
N LEU A 52 -13.90 -2.39 6.04
CA LEU A 52 -14.70 -3.20 6.97
C LEU A 52 -14.89 -4.62 6.44
N THR A 53 -15.29 -4.75 5.18
CA THR A 53 -15.49 -6.04 4.49
C THR A 53 -14.18 -6.85 4.40
N HIS A 54 -13.05 -6.18 4.24
CA HIS A 54 -11.73 -6.81 4.27
C HIS A 54 -11.39 -7.35 5.67
N MET A 55 -11.64 -6.55 6.71
CA MET A 55 -11.40 -6.97 8.10
C MET A 55 -12.30 -8.15 8.50
N ASP A 56 -13.57 -8.17 8.09
CA ASP A 56 -14.51 -9.29 8.31
C ASP A 56 -14.03 -10.62 7.74
N ARG A 57 -13.39 -10.57 6.56
CA ARG A 57 -12.81 -11.75 5.93
C ARG A 57 -11.59 -12.27 6.69
N HIS A 58 -10.76 -11.38 7.25
CA HIS A 58 -9.57 -11.78 8.03
C HIS A 58 -9.88 -12.27 9.44
N THR A 59 -10.99 -11.82 10.04
CA THR A 59 -11.43 -12.30 11.36
C THR A 59 -12.14 -13.66 11.29
N SER A 60 -12.77 -13.98 10.16
CA SER A 60 -13.63 -15.17 10.03
C SER A 60 -12.93 -16.45 9.53
N GLY A 61 -11.71 -16.36 9.00
CA GLY A 61 -10.98 -17.54 8.53
C GLY A 61 -9.89 -17.17 7.53
N GLY A 62 -8.64 -17.43 7.91
CA GLY A 62 -7.46 -16.90 7.24
C GLY A 62 -7.40 -17.17 5.74
N THR A 63 -7.14 -16.12 4.98
CA THR A 63 -6.24 -16.16 3.82
C THR A 63 -5.61 -14.78 3.70
N ALA A 64 -4.32 -14.69 4.03
CA ALA A 64 -3.51 -13.57 3.60
C ALA A 64 -3.59 -13.53 2.06
N ILE A 65 -4.13 -12.46 1.51
CA ILE A 65 -4.06 -12.22 0.07
C ILE A 65 -2.58 -11.96 -0.26
N ASP A 66 -1.98 -12.90 -1.00
CA ASP A 66 -0.67 -12.72 -1.61
C ASP A 66 -0.79 -11.66 -2.71
N LEU A 67 -0.55 -10.42 -2.33
CA LEU A 67 -0.29 -9.33 -3.25
C LEU A 67 1.19 -9.43 -3.58
N GLY A 68 1.54 -10.32 -4.52
CA GLY A 68 2.91 -10.56 -4.96
C GLY A 68 3.70 -9.25 -4.98
N MET A 69 4.67 -9.13 -4.07
CA MET A 69 5.46 -7.91 -3.91
C MET A 69 6.07 -7.55 -5.27
N PRO A 70 5.96 -6.30 -5.77
CA PRO A 70 6.71 -5.90 -6.93
C PRO A 70 8.18 -6.12 -6.58
N ARG A 71 8.84 -7.02 -7.32
CA ARG A 71 10.29 -7.19 -7.23
C ARG A 71 10.89 -5.87 -7.71
N ILE A 72 11.22 -4.99 -6.76
CA ILE A 72 12.12 -3.88 -7.03
C ILE A 72 13.45 -4.53 -7.36
N VAL A 73 13.68 -4.78 -8.65
CA VAL A 73 15.01 -5.12 -9.14
C VAL A 73 15.88 -3.90 -8.87
N PRO A 74 16.98 -4.01 -8.10
CA PRO A 74 17.91 -2.90 -8.02
C PRO A 74 18.41 -2.64 -9.45
N ALA A 75 18.23 -1.40 -9.91
CA ALA A 75 18.85 -0.96 -11.15
C ALA A 75 20.37 -1.10 -10.96
N GLN A 76 20.94 -2.11 -11.61
CA GLN A 76 22.38 -2.24 -11.76
C GLN A 76 22.86 -1.06 -12.59
N PHE A 77 23.28 0.01 -11.92
CA PHE A 77 24.08 1.04 -12.55
C PHE A 77 25.43 0.39 -12.86
N THR A 78 25.62 -0.03 -14.10
CA THR A 78 26.92 -0.48 -14.59
C THR A 78 27.87 0.71 -14.52
N GLN A 79 28.66 0.72 -13.45
CA GLN A 79 29.78 1.63 -13.25
C GLN A 79 30.82 1.33 -14.33
N VAL A 80 30.81 2.13 -15.40
CA VAL A 80 31.87 2.16 -16.41
C VAL A 80 33.07 2.90 -15.84
N GLU A 81 33.80 2.24 -14.95
CA GLU A 81 35.11 2.70 -14.53
C GLU A 81 36.18 1.94 -15.28
N GLY A 82 36.72 2.60 -16.32
CA GLY A 82 38.05 2.27 -16.79
C GLY A 82 39.07 2.63 -15.72
N THR A 83 40.07 1.77 -15.53
CA THR A 83 41.50 2.09 -15.37
C THR A 83 42.24 0.84 -14.87
N ALA A 84 43.54 0.81 -15.20
CA ALA A 84 44.54 -0.18 -14.80
C ALA A 84 44.65 -1.46 -15.66
N SER A 85 45.08 -1.26 -16.92
CA SER A 85 46.14 -2.11 -17.47
C SER A 85 47.37 -1.98 -16.56
N LEU A 86 47.72 -3.03 -15.82
CA LEU A 86 49.04 -3.26 -15.22
C LEU A 86 49.03 -4.62 -14.52
N ALA A 87 49.51 -5.66 -15.20
CA ALA A 87 50.29 -6.80 -14.67
C ALA A 87 50.16 -8.05 -15.55
N GLN A 88 51.17 -8.32 -16.37
CA GLN A 88 51.65 -9.68 -16.61
C GLN A 88 53.08 -9.58 -17.13
N SER A 89 54.05 -9.67 -16.23
CA SER A 89 54.66 -10.93 -15.78
C SER A 89 55.81 -11.30 -16.72
N LEU A 90 56.99 -10.83 -16.33
CA LEU A 90 58.26 -11.47 -16.65
C LEU A 90 58.28 -12.88 -16.04
N ASP A 91 59.10 -13.74 -16.66
CA ASP A 91 59.43 -15.13 -16.30
C ASP A 91 58.47 -16.19 -16.86
N GLY A 92 58.84 -17.10 -17.77
CA GLY A 92 60.10 -17.43 -18.42
C GLY A 92 59.91 -18.67 -19.33
N GLN A 93 60.90 -18.97 -20.18
CA GLN A 93 61.10 -20.22 -20.95
C GLN A 93 60.11 -20.46 -22.12
N GLN A 94 60.54 -20.41 -23.38
CA GLN A 94 61.71 -21.04 -24.02
C GLN A 94 62.32 -20.19 -25.12
#